data_AF-A0A349UNX9-F1
#
_entry.id   AF-A0A349UNX9-F1
#
_cell.length_a   1.000
_cell.length_b   1.000
_cell.length_c   1.000
_cell.angle_alpha   90.00
_cell.angle_beta   90.00
_cell.angle_gamma   90.00
#
_symmetry.space_group_name_H-M   'P 1'
#
loop_
_entity.id
_entity.type
_entity.pdbx_description
1 polymer ?
#
loop_
_entity_poly.entity_id
_entity_poly.type
_entity_poly.pdbx_seq_one_letter_code
_entity_poly.pdbx_strand_id
1 'polypeptide(L)'
;MTTSAASIGHAGEGVVVTYLKAKGYRITCWDTQGPGATDIEAAGTQATLLVQVKSAVWPNEPCALSVLEHQALTSRAARKRAQAWEARVTLDSSLRPIGEPAWRKLN
;
A
#
# COMPACT_ATOMS: atom_id res chain seq x y z
N MET A 1 -24.97 4.00 -1.53
CA MET A 1 -23.84 3.96 -2.49
C MET A 1 -23.06 2.69 -2.20
N THR A 2 -22.89 1.82 -3.20
CA THR A 2 -22.18 0.54 -3.01
C THR A 2 -20.68 0.80 -3.03
N THR A 3 -20.01 0.68 -1.88
CA THR A 3 -18.56 0.82 -1.79
C THR A 3 -17.90 -0.35 -2.51
N SER A 4 -17.30 -0.10 -3.67
CA SER A 4 -16.63 -1.15 -4.45
C SER A 4 -15.25 -1.50 -3.86
N ALA A 5 -14.77 -2.72 -4.09
CA ALA A 5 -13.41 -3.12 -3.69
C ALA A 5 -12.33 -2.21 -4.30
N ALA A 6 -12.55 -1.70 -5.51
CA ALA A 6 -11.66 -0.74 -6.16
C ALA A 6 -11.62 0.61 -5.41
N SER A 7 -12.78 1.10 -4.93
CA SER A 7 -12.86 2.32 -4.14
C SER A 7 -12.15 2.19 -2.79
N ILE A 8 -12.27 1.02 -2.14
CA ILE A 8 -11.57 0.69 -0.88
C ILE A 8 -10.05 0.62 -1.11
N GLY A 9 -9.62 -0.02 -2.20
CA GLY A 9 -8.22 -0.09 -2.63
C GLY A 9 -7.63 1.30 -2.81
N HIS A 10 -8.26 2.11 -3.67
CA HIS A 10 -7.79 3.46 -3.99
C HIS A 10 -7.74 4.38 -2.77
N ALA A 11 -8.75 4.33 -1.89
CA ALA A 11 -8.75 5.09 -0.65
C ALA A 11 -7.58 4.68 0.26
N GLY A 12 -7.33 3.38 0.41
CA GLY A 12 -6.21 2.87 1.20
C GLY A 12 -4.85 3.31 0.65
N GLU A 13 -4.67 3.24 -0.67
CA GLU A 13 -3.46 3.74 -1.33
C GLU A 13 -3.26 5.24 -1.11
N GLY A 14 -4.34 6.04 -1.17
CA GLY A 14 -4.30 7.48 -0.90
C GLY A 14 -3.83 7.81 0.53
N VAL A 15 -4.23 7.00 1.52
CA VAL A 15 -3.74 7.11 2.90
C VAL A 15 -2.23 6.85 2.96
N VAL A 16 -1.76 5.77 2.31
CA VAL A 16 -0.33 5.41 2.29
C VAL A 16 0.52 6.46 1.58
N VAL A 17 0.04 6.99 0.44
CA VAL A 17 0.68 8.09 -0.28
C VAL A 17 0.81 9.32 0.60
N THR A 18 -0.26 9.69 1.31
CA THR A 18 -0.27 10.84 2.22
C THR A 18 0.73 10.66 3.35
N TYR A 19 0.76 9.48 3.96
CA TYR A 19 1.72 9.13 5.01
C TYR A 19 3.17 9.23 4.51
N LEU A 20 3.50 8.61 3.36
CA LEU A 20 4.85 8.62 2.80
C LEU A 20 5.32 10.04 2.46
N LYS A 21 4.45 10.87 1.87
CA LYS A 21 4.74 12.29 1.60
C LYS A 21 5.03 13.06 2.89
N ALA A 22 4.23 12.84 3.94
CA ALA A 22 4.44 13.46 5.25
C ALA A 22 5.77 13.04 5.90
N LYS A 23 6.28 11.84 5.58
CA LYS A 23 7.61 11.36 5.98
C LYS A 23 8.75 11.82 5.05
N GLY A 24 8.47 12.66 4.05
CA GLY A 24 9.47 13.23 3.15
C GLY A 24 9.82 12.35 1.94
N TYR A 25 9.05 11.29 1.65
CA TYR A 25 9.23 10.50 0.44
C TYR A 25 8.55 11.16 -0.76
N ARG A 26 9.20 11.09 -1.93
CA ARG A 26 8.60 11.46 -3.22
C ARG A 26 7.97 10.24 -3.87
N ILE A 27 6.68 10.27 -4.14
CA ILE A 27 6.00 9.21 -4.89
C ILE A 27 6.41 9.28 -6.36
N THR A 28 7.03 8.22 -6.87
CA THR A 28 7.53 8.13 -8.26
C THR A 28 6.62 7.32 -9.16
N CYS A 29 5.86 6.38 -8.59
CA CYS A 29 4.82 5.65 -9.30
C CYS A 29 3.66 5.37 -8.33
N TRP A 30 2.45 5.63 -8.78
CA TRP A 30 1.22 5.25 -8.10
C TRP A 30 0.22 4.84 -9.19
N ASP A 31 0.41 3.63 -9.70
CA ASP A 31 -0.39 3.10 -10.80
C ASP A 31 -1.57 2.27 -10.26
N THR A 32 -2.73 2.91 -10.16
CA THR A 32 -3.95 2.35 -9.56
C THR A 32 -4.77 1.50 -10.54
N GLN A 33 -4.22 1.13 -11.70
CA GLN A 33 -5.02 0.60 -12.80
C GLN A 33 -5.38 -0.89 -12.70
N GLY A 34 -5.03 -1.59 -11.62
CA GLY A 34 -5.36 -3.02 -11.45
C GLY A 34 -5.68 -3.44 -10.00
N PRO A 35 -6.83 -4.08 -9.73
CA PRO A 35 -7.12 -4.64 -8.42
C PRO A 35 -6.05 -5.69 -8.03
N GLY A 36 -5.36 -5.45 -6.90
CA GLY A 36 -4.32 -6.35 -6.37
C GLY A 36 -2.92 -6.19 -6.96
N ALA A 37 -2.72 -5.27 -7.91
CA ALA A 37 -1.44 -5.08 -8.61
C ALA A 37 -0.78 -3.70 -8.36
N THR A 38 -1.42 -2.82 -7.59
CA THR A 38 -0.88 -1.48 -7.34
C THR A 38 0.25 -1.51 -6.31
N ASP A 39 1.48 -1.39 -6.79
CA ASP A 39 2.61 -1.01 -5.95
C ASP A 39 2.72 0.52 -5.94
N ILE A 40 2.96 1.09 -4.75
CA ILE A 40 3.38 2.48 -4.62
C ILE A 40 4.91 2.49 -4.59
N GLU A 41 5.51 3.19 -5.56
CA GLU A 41 6.95 3.45 -5.56
C GLU A 41 7.22 4.82 -4.93
N ALA A 42 8.07 4.82 -3.92
CA ALA A 42 8.40 6.04 -3.18
C ALA A 42 9.92 6.16 -3.01
N ALA A 43 10.49 7.26 -3.47
CA ALA A 43 11.91 7.57 -3.34
C ALA A 43 12.16 8.46 -2.13
N GLY A 44 12.96 7.97 -1.17
CA GLY A 44 13.48 8.75 -0.05
C GLY A 44 14.98 9.02 -0.21
N THR A 45 15.55 9.79 0.72
CA THR A 45 16.99 10.08 0.73
C THR A 45 17.85 8.84 1.03
N GLN A 46 17.33 7.92 1.84
CA GLN A 46 18.05 6.71 2.27
C GLN A 46 17.72 5.47 1.45
N ALA A 47 16.48 5.35 0.98
CA ALA A 47 16.02 4.17 0.26
C ALA A 47 14.83 4.48 -0.65
N THR A 48 14.73 3.71 -1.73
CA THR A 48 13.50 3.57 -2.52
C THR A 48 12.64 2.48 -1.91
N LEU A 49 11.35 2.71 -1.79
CA LEU A 49 10.36 1.76 -1.29
C LEU A 49 9.47 1.30 -2.45
N LEU A 50 9.12 0.03 -2.42
CA LEU A 50 8.05 -0.57 -3.22
C LEU A 50 7.02 -1.13 -2.23
N VAL A 51 5.86 -0.49 -2.17
CA VAL A 51 4.84 -0.76 -1.15
C VAL A 51 3.60 -1.36 -1.78
N GLN A 52 3.17 -2.54 -1.35
CA GLN A 52 1.86 -3.06 -1.71
C GLN A 52 0.86 -2.77 -0.59
N VAL A 53 -0.30 -2.25 -0.97
CA VAL A 53 -1.34 -1.83 -0.03
C VAL A 53 -2.46 -2.87 0.04
N LYS A 54 -2.87 -3.20 1.26
CA LYS A 54 -4.07 -4.00 1.55
C LYS A 54 -5.01 -3.14 2.37
N SER A 55 -6.26 -3.03 1.95
CA SER A 55 -7.26 -2.23 2.65
C SER A 55 -8.57 -2.98 2.85
N ALA A 56 -9.26 -2.65 3.94
CA ALA A 56 -10.58 -3.17 4.27
C ALA A 56 -11.39 -2.12 5.03
N VAL A 57 -12.71 -2.24 4.95
CA VAL A 57 -13.64 -1.41 5.73
C VAL A 57 -14.01 -2.15 7.01
N TRP A 58 -13.89 -1.48 8.16
CA TRP A 58 -14.29 -2.00 9.47
C TRP A 58 -15.76 -2.47 9.46
N PRO A 59 -16.12 -3.62 10.06
CA PRO A 59 -15.32 -4.44 10.98
C PRO A 59 -14.39 -5.47 10.34
N ASN A 60 -14.22 -5.45 9.01
CA ASN A 60 -13.26 -6.34 8.37
C ASN A 60 -11.83 -5.83 8.58
N GLU A 61 -10.88 -6.75 8.65
CA GLU A 61 -9.46 -6.44 8.71
C GLU A 61 -8.80 -6.60 7.34
N PRO A 62 -7.81 -5.76 6.99
CA PRO A 62 -7.04 -5.94 5.77
C PRO A 62 -6.29 -7.27 5.83
N CYS A 63 -6.47 -8.11 4.80
CA CYS A 63 -5.75 -9.36 4.72
C CYS A 63 -4.24 -9.12 4.58
N ALA A 64 -3.43 -10.04 5.09
CA ALA A 64 -2.01 -10.04 4.82
C ALA A 64 -1.75 -10.43 3.35
N LEU A 65 -0.60 -10.03 2.82
CA LEU A 65 -0.10 -10.57 1.55
C LEU A 65 -0.03 -12.10 1.60
N SER A 66 -0.54 -12.73 0.56
CA SER A 66 -0.31 -14.15 0.30
C SER A 66 1.17 -14.42 0.01
N VAL A 67 1.60 -15.69 0.11
CA VAL A 67 2.99 -16.09 -0.19
C VAL A 67 3.39 -15.70 -1.61
N LEU A 68 2.50 -15.87 -2.59
CA LEU A 68 2.76 -15.53 -3.99
C LEU A 68 2.91 -14.01 -4.18
N GLU A 69 2.06 -13.21 -3.56
CA GLU A 69 2.15 -11.75 -3.62
C GLU A 69 3.44 -11.24 -2.96
N HIS A 70 3.79 -11.81 -1.79
CA HIS A 70 5.06 -11.50 -1.13
C HIS A 70 6.24 -11.77 -2.06
N GLN A 71 6.36 -12.99 -2.61
CA GLN A 71 7.46 -13.36 -3.49
C GLN A 71 7.52 -12.48 -4.74
N ALA A 72 6.36 -12.14 -5.33
CA ALA A 72 6.28 -11.25 -6.48
C ALA A 72 6.78 -9.84 -6.13
N LEU A 73 6.34 -9.29 -5.00
CA LEU A 73 6.72 -7.96 -4.53
C LEU A 73 8.21 -7.87 -4.20
N THR A 74 8.77 -8.83 -3.46
CA THR A 74 10.21 -8.85 -3.14
C THR A 74 11.08 -9.02 -4.37
N SER A 75 10.65 -9.84 -5.33
CA SER A 75 11.33 -10.00 -6.63
C SER A 75 11.28 -8.73 -7.49
N ARG A 76 10.17 -7.98 -7.46
CA ARG A 76 10.07 -6.67 -8.12
C ARG A 76 10.94 -5.62 -7.43
N ALA A 77 10.91 -5.56 -6.10
CA ALA A 77 11.70 -4.64 -5.30
C ALA A 77 13.21 -4.85 -5.52
N ALA A 78 13.66 -6.11 -5.53
CA ALA A 78 15.07 -6.45 -5.81
C ALA A 78 15.54 -5.93 -7.18
N ARG A 79 14.74 -6.11 -8.24
CA ARG A 79 15.05 -5.58 -9.58
C ARG A 79 15.15 -4.06 -9.62
N LYS A 80 14.37 -3.38 -8.79
CA LYS A 80 14.37 -1.91 -8.64
C LYS A 80 15.37 -1.40 -7.61
N ARG A 81 16.12 -2.28 -6.93
CA ARG A 81 16.97 -1.95 -5.77
C ARG A 81 16.19 -1.19 -4.69
N ALA A 82 14.92 -1.54 -4.50
CA ALA A 82 14.01 -0.97 -3.53
C ALA A 82 13.79 -1.93 -2.35
N GLN A 83 13.33 -1.39 -1.23
CA GLN A 83 12.84 -2.18 -0.10
C GLN A 83 11.37 -2.53 -0.33
N ALA A 84 11.01 -3.80 -0.13
CA ALA A 84 9.65 -4.28 -0.21
C ALA A 84 8.93 -4.10 1.13
N TRP A 85 7.78 -3.45 1.09
CA TRP A 85 6.94 -3.21 2.25
C TRP A 85 5.48 -3.54 1.98
N GLU A 86 4.81 -3.99 3.02
CA GLU A 86 3.36 -4.12 3.06
C GLU A 86 2.79 -3.02 3.95
N ALA A 87 1.76 -2.35 3.47
CA ALA A 87 0.94 -1.43 4.26
C ALA A 87 -0.49 -1.95 4.36
N ARG A 88 -0.98 -2.12 5.58
CA ARG A 88 -2.38 -2.50 5.85
C ARG A 88 -3.14 -1.29 6.38
N VAL A 89 -4.25 -0.95 5.72
CA VAL A 89 -5.06 0.23 6.02
C VAL A 89 -6.49 -0.17 6.34
N THR A 90 -6.93 0.13 7.55
CA THR A 90 -8.34 -0.02 7.94
C THR A 90 -9.07 1.29 7.68
N LEU A 91 -10.22 1.21 7.02
CA LEU A 91 -11.07 2.36 6.69
C LEU A 91 -12.42 2.27 7.40
N ASP A 92 -13.06 3.41 7.63
CA ASP A 92 -14.45 3.48 8.07
C ASP A 92 -15.43 3.36 6.89
N SER A 93 -16.73 3.38 7.17
CA SER A 93 -17.79 3.31 6.16
C SER A 93 -17.81 4.50 5.19
N SER A 94 -17.13 5.59 5.53
CA SER A 94 -16.93 6.80 4.71
C SER A 94 -15.58 6.79 3.98
N LEU A 95 -14.86 5.66 3.97
CA LEU A 95 -13.53 5.50 3.39
C LEU A 95 -12.44 6.39 4.02
N ARG A 96 -12.61 6.78 5.28
CA ARG A 96 -11.60 7.52 6.04
C ARG A 96 -10.73 6.54 6.82
N PRO A 97 -9.42 6.81 6.97
CA PRO A 97 -8.53 5.94 7.74
C PRO A 97 -8.94 5.88 9.21
N ILE A 98 -8.98 4.66 9.75
CA ILE A 98 -9.08 4.41 11.17
C ILE A 98 -7.65 4.16 11.68
N GLY A 99 -7.02 5.21 12.22
CA GLY A 99 -5.64 5.17 12.69
C GLY A 99 -4.59 5.25 11.57
N GLU A 100 -3.34 4.95 11.92
CA GLU A 100 -2.23 4.92 10.96
C GLU A 100 -2.14 3.57 10.24
N PRO A 101 -1.55 3.52 9.02
CA PRO A 101 -1.28 2.25 8.35
C PRO A 101 -0.37 1.35 9.19
N ALA A 102 -0.69 0.06 9.26
CA ALA A 102 0.19 -0.94 9.83
C ALA A 102 1.23 -1.38 8.80
N TRP A 103 2.51 -1.29 9.15
CA TRP A 103 3.63 -1.55 8.24
C TRP A 103 4.34 -2.86 8.54
N ARG A 104 4.74 -3.59 7.50
CA ARG A 104 5.62 -4.76 7.61
C ARG A 104 6.69 -4.73 6.52
N LYS A 105 7.96 -4.79 6.92
CA LYS A 105 9.10 -4.95 6.01
C LYS A 105 9.21 -6.41 5.55
N LEU A 106 9.54 -6.63 4.28
CA LEU A 106 9.52 -7.96 3.67
C LEU A 106 10.90 -8.45 3.21
N ASN A 107 11.89 -7.56 3.04
CA ASN A 107 13.27 -7.90 2.68
C ASN A 107 14.29 -6.91 3.26
#